data_AF-A0A8J4CHQ6-F1
#
_entry.id   AF-A0A8J4CHQ6-F1
#
_cell.length_a   1.000
_cell.length_b   1.000
_cell.length_c   1.000
_cell.angle_alpha   90.00
_cell.angle_beta   90.00
_cell.angle_gamma   90.00
#
_symmetry.space_group_name_H-M   'P 1'
#
loop_
_entity.id
_entity.type
_entity.pdbx_description
1 polymer ?
#
loop_
_entity_poly.entity_id
_entity_poly.type
_entity_poly.pdbx_seq_one_letter_code
_entity_poly.pdbx_strand_id
1 'polypeptide(L)'
;MSETKYSAISQISALSALLAESGVVVLDGAQGTELERRGVQLGANKLWSAQLLIDNPDLVRAIHLDYLRAGADIITTFTYQASIQGFAEAGVDATTAAALLNRAVDLADSAREAFVQAQQLQSSKDGAPELKAFETLRQQEQEDHQWRGMGWKAPLLATRT
;
A
#
# COMPACT_ATOMS: atom_id res chain seq x y z
N MET A 1 1.46 -23.81 -46.86
CA MET A 1 2.45 -22.78 -46.53
C MET A 1 1.78 -21.41 -46.66
N SER A 2 1.31 -20.86 -45.55
CA SER A 2 1.09 -19.42 -45.41
C SER A 2 1.41 -19.04 -43.97
N GLU A 3 2.24 -18.01 -43.85
CA GLU A 3 2.88 -17.55 -42.62
C GLU A 3 1.86 -16.89 -41.68
N THR A 4 1.47 -17.58 -40.60
CA THR A 4 0.77 -16.99 -39.46
C THR A 4 1.78 -16.35 -38.48
N LYS A 5 2.73 -15.55 -39.00
CA LYS A 5 3.86 -15.02 -38.21
C LYS A 5 3.60 -13.67 -37.52
N TYR A 6 2.37 -13.15 -37.55
CA TYR A 6 2.03 -11.87 -36.90
C TYR A 6 0.69 -11.93 -36.16
N SER A 7 0.69 -12.53 -34.97
CA SER A 7 -0.12 -12.04 -33.84
C SER A 7 0.60 -12.35 -32.52
N ALA A 8 1.89 -12.04 -32.51
CA ALA A 8 2.72 -12.00 -31.32
C ALA A 8 2.77 -10.54 -30.84
N ILE A 9 1.67 -10.07 -30.25
CA ILE A 9 1.77 -9.14 -29.13
C ILE A 9 1.43 -10.00 -27.93
N SER A 10 2.46 -10.67 -27.42
CA SER A 10 2.42 -11.36 -26.15
C SER A 10 1.88 -10.37 -25.11
N GLN A 11 0.68 -10.60 -24.60
CA GLN A 11 0.23 -9.88 -23.42
C GLN A 11 1.20 -10.23 -22.29
N ILE A 12 2.10 -9.31 -21.97
CA ILE A 12 2.95 -9.45 -20.80
C ILE A 12 2.02 -9.42 -19.59
N SER A 13 1.88 -10.55 -18.91
CA SER A 13 1.10 -10.60 -17.67
C SER A 13 1.68 -9.59 -16.67
N ALA A 14 0.85 -9.00 -15.80
CA ALA A 14 1.32 -8.04 -14.79
C ALA A 14 2.50 -8.60 -13.96
N LEU A 15 2.45 -9.90 -13.65
CA LEU A 15 3.54 -10.61 -12.98
C LEU A 15 4.83 -10.64 -13.82
N SER A 16 4.73 -10.91 -15.12
CA SER A 16 5.88 -10.90 -16.03
C SER A 16 6.51 -9.50 -16.13
N ALA A 17 5.70 -8.44 -16.10
CA ALA A 17 6.20 -7.06 -16.07
C ALA A 17 6.97 -6.78 -14.78
N LEU A 18 6.40 -7.12 -13.62
CA LEU A 18 7.07 -6.96 -12.32
C LEU A 18 8.39 -7.73 -12.23
N LEU A 19 8.40 -8.99 -12.70
CA LEU A 19 9.61 -9.82 -12.72
C LEU A 19 10.68 -9.29 -13.69
N ALA A 20 10.27 -8.72 -14.82
CA ALA A 20 11.20 -8.13 -15.78
C ALA A 20 11.87 -6.85 -15.25
N GLU A 21 11.15 -6.07 -14.45
CA GLU A 21 11.65 -4.82 -13.86
C GLU A 21 12.60 -5.08 -12.68
N SER A 22 12.19 -5.93 -11.73
CA SER A 22 12.87 -6.08 -10.44
C SER A 22 13.65 -7.39 -10.28
N GLY A 23 13.45 -8.39 -11.14
CA GLY A 23 14.06 -9.72 -11.06
C GLY A 23 13.54 -10.61 -9.92
N VAL A 24 12.90 -10.01 -8.91
CA VAL A 24 12.25 -10.65 -7.76
C VAL A 24 10.94 -9.92 -7.47
N VAL A 25 9.96 -10.64 -6.94
CA VAL A 25 8.71 -10.06 -6.43
C VAL A 25 8.47 -10.55 -5.01
N VAL A 26 7.94 -9.67 -4.17
CA VAL A 26 7.64 -9.94 -2.75
C VAL A 26 6.14 -10.12 -2.58
N LEU A 27 5.73 -11.27 -2.04
CA LEU A 27 4.35 -11.49 -1.61
C LEU A 27 4.14 -10.97 -0.19
N ASP A 28 2.87 -10.73 0.14
CA ASP A 28 2.43 -10.40 1.49
C ASP A 28 2.61 -11.56 2.49
N GLY A 29 2.39 -11.23 3.76
CA GLY A 29 2.51 -12.17 4.86
C GLY A 29 1.19 -12.77 5.31
N ALA A 30 1.24 -13.52 6.42
CA ALA A 30 0.09 -14.20 6.97
C ALA A 30 -0.94 -13.24 7.61
N GLN A 31 -2.15 -13.22 7.02
CA GLN A 31 -3.27 -12.40 7.47
C GLN A 31 -3.76 -12.78 8.88
N GLY A 32 -3.82 -14.09 9.20
CA GLY A 32 -4.29 -14.57 10.50
C GLY A 32 -3.42 -14.06 11.66
N THR A 33 -2.10 -14.19 11.55
CA THR A 33 -1.17 -13.68 12.56
C THR A 33 -1.25 -12.16 12.71
N GLU A 34 -1.52 -11.43 11.62
CA GLU A 34 -1.66 -9.98 11.68
C GLU A 34 -2.96 -9.55 12.37
N LEU A 35 -4.04 -10.32 12.19
CA LEU A 35 -5.29 -10.13 12.92
C LEU A 35 -5.11 -10.37 14.42
N GLU A 36 -4.45 -11.47 14.80
CA GLU A 36 -4.14 -11.77 16.20
C GLU A 36 -3.26 -10.69 16.83
N ARG A 37 -2.25 -10.21 16.09
CA ARG A 37 -1.39 -9.08 16.53
C ARG A 37 -2.19 -7.82 16.80
N ARG A 38 -3.29 -7.60 16.09
CA ARG A 38 -4.22 -6.47 16.27
C ARG A 38 -5.32 -6.75 17.29
N GLY A 39 -5.25 -7.87 18.02
CA GLY A 39 -6.17 -8.25 19.08
C GLY A 39 -7.47 -8.89 18.60
N VAL A 40 -7.57 -9.29 17.33
CA VAL A 40 -8.71 -10.05 16.84
C VAL A 40 -8.61 -11.48 17.36
N GLN A 41 -9.63 -11.92 18.08
CA GLN A 41 -9.74 -13.31 18.49
C GLN A 41 -10.24 -14.13 17.32
N LEU A 42 -9.34 -14.88 16.69
CA LEU A 42 -9.71 -15.86 15.67
C LEU A 42 -10.45 -17.01 16.37
N GLY A 43 -11.78 -16.97 16.34
CA GLY A 43 -12.61 -17.99 16.98
C GLY A 43 -12.52 -19.36 16.29
N ALA A 44 -13.17 -20.36 16.88
CA ALA A 44 -13.32 -21.70 16.28
C ALA A 44 -14.18 -21.71 14.98
N ASN A 45 -14.71 -20.55 14.57
CA ASN A 45 -15.48 -20.39 13.34
C ASN A 45 -14.58 -20.61 12.11
N LYS A 46 -15.00 -21.50 11.21
CA LYS A 46 -14.31 -21.79 9.95
C LYS A 46 -14.30 -20.64 8.94
N LEU A 47 -15.03 -19.55 9.20
CA LEU A 47 -15.13 -18.38 8.31
C LEU A 47 -14.58 -17.09 8.95
N TRP A 48 -13.66 -17.17 9.91
CA TRP A 48 -13.13 -15.99 10.61
C TRP A 48 -12.57 -14.93 9.64
N SER A 49 -11.95 -15.32 8.52
CA SER A 49 -11.40 -14.36 7.55
C SER A 49 -12.49 -13.66 6.76
N ALA A 50 -13.52 -14.43 6.39
CA ALA A 50 -14.63 -13.97 5.57
C ALA A 50 -15.60 -13.08 6.36
N GLN A 51 -15.79 -13.36 7.66
CA GLN A 51 -16.64 -12.56 8.54
C GLN A 51 -16.12 -11.12 8.67
N LEU A 52 -14.80 -10.92 8.67
CA LEU A 52 -14.19 -9.60 8.75
C LEU A 52 -14.50 -8.71 7.55
N LEU A 53 -14.86 -9.28 6.40
CA LEU A 53 -15.33 -8.53 5.25
C LEU A 53 -16.61 -7.73 5.59
N ILE A 54 -17.43 -8.25 6.50
CA ILE A 54 -18.65 -7.62 6.99
C ILE A 54 -18.34 -6.78 8.23
N ASP A 55 -17.75 -7.41 9.25
CA ASP A 55 -17.67 -6.86 10.60
C ASP A 55 -16.66 -5.72 10.70
N ASN A 56 -15.56 -5.82 9.95
CA ASN A 56 -14.47 -4.84 10.03
C ASN A 56 -13.70 -4.71 8.69
N PRO A 57 -14.36 -4.21 7.63
CA PRO A 57 -13.74 -4.03 6.31
C PRO A 57 -12.55 -3.07 6.34
N ASP A 58 -12.56 -2.07 7.23
CA ASP A 58 -11.47 -1.12 7.38
C ASP A 58 -10.21 -1.78 7.93
N LEU A 59 -10.35 -2.74 8.85
CA LEU A 59 -9.22 -3.53 9.34
C LEU A 59 -8.58 -4.35 8.22
N VAL A 60 -9.41 -5.00 7.38
CA VAL A 60 -8.93 -5.76 6.22
C VAL A 60 -8.14 -4.86 5.27
N ARG A 61 -8.69 -3.69 4.91
CA ARG A 61 -8.02 -2.70 4.08
C ARG A 61 -6.71 -2.19 4.71
N ALA A 62 -6.70 -1.95 6.02
CA ALA A 62 -5.51 -1.50 6.73
C ALA A 62 -4.41 -2.58 6.72
N ILE A 63 -4.75 -3.86 6.85
CA ILE A 63 -3.79 -4.95 6.78
C ILE A 63 -3.14 -5.05 5.39
N HIS A 64 -3.94 -4.98 4.32
CA HIS A 64 -3.40 -4.93 2.95
C HIS A 64 -2.46 -3.74 2.75
N LEU A 65 -2.87 -2.55 3.20
CA LEU A 65 -2.06 -1.34 3.10
C LEU A 65 -0.74 -1.46 3.86
N ASP A 66 -0.74 -2.09 5.03
CA ASP A 66 0.47 -2.26 5.82
C ASP A 66 1.44 -3.27 5.20
N TYR A 67 0.95 -4.31 4.50
CA TYR A 67 1.82 -5.17 3.70
C TYR A 67 2.44 -4.44 2.50
N LEU A 68 1.67 -3.62 1.78
CA LEU A 68 2.20 -2.79 0.71
C LEU A 68 3.27 -1.83 1.23
N ARG A 69 3.03 -1.18 2.38
CA ARG A 69 4.01 -0.31 3.06
C ARG A 69 5.25 -1.05 3.54
N ALA A 70 5.13 -2.33 3.88
CA ALA A 70 6.24 -3.17 4.25
C ALA A 70 7.08 -3.64 3.04
N GLY A 71 6.63 -3.36 1.81
CA GLY A 71 7.35 -3.68 0.58
C GLY A 71 6.80 -4.88 -0.18
N ALA A 72 5.57 -5.33 0.09
CA ALA A 72 4.93 -6.33 -0.75
C ALA A 72 4.57 -5.75 -2.13
N ASP A 73 4.95 -6.45 -3.19
CA ASP A 73 4.52 -6.16 -4.57
C ASP A 73 3.16 -6.79 -4.88
N ILE A 74 2.87 -7.92 -4.21
CA ILE A 74 1.66 -8.72 -4.41
C ILE A 74 0.97 -8.91 -3.06
N ILE A 75 -0.29 -8.51 -2.98
CA ILE A 75 -1.18 -8.80 -1.85
C ILE A 75 -2.22 -9.85 -2.25
N THR A 76 -2.61 -10.69 -1.30
CA THR A 76 -3.64 -11.72 -1.44
C THR A 76 -4.91 -11.27 -0.73
N THR A 77 -6.09 -11.60 -1.26
CA THR A 77 -7.37 -11.19 -0.65
C THR A 77 -7.71 -12.04 0.60
N PHE A 78 -8.64 -11.58 1.44
CA PHE A 78 -9.13 -12.29 2.63
C PHE A 78 -10.08 -13.47 2.31
N THR A 79 -9.76 -14.24 1.27
CA THR A 79 -10.63 -15.25 0.66
C THR A 79 -10.19 -16.68 0.89
N TYR A 80 -9.16 -16.93 1.72
CA TYR A 80 -8.65 -18.28 2.00
C TYR A 80 -9.77 -19.29 2.42
N GLN A 81 -10.73 -18.84 3.24
CA GLN A 81 -11.87 -19.65 3.68
C GLN A 81 -13.17 -19.32 2.93
N ALA A 82 -13.14 -18.32 2.05
CA ALA A 82 -14.34 -17.83 1.38
C ALA A 82 -14.62 -18.66 0.13
N SER A 83 -15.66 -19.48 0.20
CA SER A 83 -16.21 -20.21 -0.95
C SER A 83 -17.72 -20.21 -0.87
N ILE A 84 -18.40 -20.29 -2.01
CA ILE A 84 -19.87 -20.36 -2.04
C ILE A 84 -20.38 -21.50 -1.15
N GLN A 85 -19.72 -22.66 -1.19
CA GLN A 85 -20.07 -23.80 -0.34
C GLN A 85 -19.82 -23.51 1.15
N GLY A 86 -18.64 -22.99 1.51
CA GLY A 86 -18.32 -22.68 2.92
C GLY A 86 -19.26 -21.64 3.51
N PHE A 87 -19.67 -20.65 2.72
CA PHE A 87 -20.70 -19.68 3.10
C PHE A 87 -22.09 -20.32 3.26
N ALA A 88 -22.47 -21.23 2.36
CA ALA A 88 -23.74 -21.95 2.47
C ALA A 88 -23.81 -22.82 3.74
N GLU A 89 -22.71 -23.48 4.12
CA GLU A 89 -22.60 -24.22 5.38
C GLU A 89 -22.76 -23.32 6.63
N ALA A 90 -22.47 -22.03 6.50
CA ALA A 90 -22.69 -21.01 7.53
C ALA A 90 -24.04 -20.29 7.42
N GLY A 91 -24.93 -20.72 6.52
CA GLY A 91 -26.26 -20.13 6.34
C GLY A 91 -26.31 -18.85 5.50
N VAL A 92 -25.25 -18.55 4.75
CA VAL A 92 -25.17 -17.41 3.83
C VAL A 92 -25.57 -17.87 2.42
N ASP A 93 -26.49 -17.14 1.78
CA ASP A 93 -26.95 -17.47 0.43
C ASP A 93 -25.88 -17.17 -0.64
N ALA A 94 -26.00 -17.80 -1.80
CA ALA A 94 -25.01 -17.70 -2.88
C ALA A 94 -24.82 -16.26 -3.42
N THR A 95 -25.87 -15.43 -3.42
CA THR A 95 -25.80 -14.04 -3.88
C THR A 95 -24.97 -13.22 -2.90
N THR A 96 -25.26 -13.35 -1.61
CA THR A 96 -24.48 -12.69 -0.55
C THR A 96 -23.03 -13.19 -0.53
N ALA A 97 -22.80 -14.50 -0.68
CA ALA A 97 -21.46 -15.08 -0.75
C ALA A 97 -20.64 -14.52 -1.92
N ALA A 98 -21.24 -14.39 -3.11
CA ALA A 98 -20.58 -13.78 -4.27
C ALA A 98 -20.26 -12.30 -4.02
N ALA A 99 -21.17 -11.56 -3.38
CA ALA A 99 -20.93 -10.17 -3.00
C ALA A 99 -19.77 -10.02 -2.02
N LEU A 100 -19.61 -10.95 -1.07
CA LEU A 100 -18.49 -10.95 -0.13
C LEU A 100 -17.15 -11.24 -0.82
N LEU A 101 -17.12 -12.17 -1.78
CA LEU A 101 -15.93 -12.44 -2.58
C LEU A 101 -15.49 -11.22 -3.38
N ASN A 102 -16.43 -10.52 -4.03
CA ASN A 102 -16.14 -9.27 -4.72
C ASN A 102 -15.65 -8.19 -3.77
N ARG A 103 -16.30 -8.04 -2.61
CA ARG A 103 -15.89 -7.08 -1.58
C ARG A 103 -14.47 -7.31 -1.09
N ALA A 104 -14.01 -8.56 -0.98
CA ALA A 104 -12.63 -8.85 -0.62
C ALA A 104 -11.62 -8.34 -1.66
N VAL A 105 -11.97 -8.38 -2.95
CA VAL A 105 -11.17 -7.80 -4.03
C VAL A 105 -11.21 -6.27 -3.94
N ASP A 106 -12.39 -5.68 -3.78
CA ASP A 106 -12.57 -4.22 -3.70
C ASP A 106 -11.74 -3.62 -2.55
N LEU A 107 -11.66 -4.29 -1.40
CA LEU A 107 -10.86 -3.85 -0.25
C LEU A 107 -9.36 -3.90 -0.51
N ALA A 108 -8.87 -4.94 -1.18
CA ALA A 108 -7.47 -5.05 -1.59
C ALA A 108 -7.12 -3.98 -2.65
N ASP A 109 -8.01 -3.76 -3.61
CA ASP A 109 -7.86 -2.75 -4.65
C ASP A 109 -7.81 -1.33 -4.05
N SER A 110 -8.74 -1.04 -3.13
CA SER A 110 -8.78 0.22 -2.38
C SER A 110 -7.51 0.47 -1.58
N ALA A 111 -6.91 -0.58 -0.99
CA ALA A 111 -5.64 -0.47 -0.28
C ALA A 111 -4.48 -0.15 -1.24
N ARG A 112 -4.44 -0.80 -2.42
CA ARG A 112 -3.47 -0.51 -3.49
C ARG A 112 -3.59 0.93 -3.97
N GLU A 113 -4.80 1.41 -4.24
CA GLU A 113 -5.03 2.79 -4.66
C GLU A 113 -4.53 3.80 -3.62
N ALA A 114 -4.87 3.58 -2.35
CA ALA A 114 -4.40 4.43 -1.26
C ALA A 114 -2.86 4.45 -1.15
N PHE A 115 -2.21 3.30 -1.36
CA PHE A 115 -0.76 3.19 -1.37
C PHE A 115 -0.12 3.97 -2.54
N VAL A 116 -0.63 3.80 -3.76
CA VAL A 116 -0.13 4.50 -4.96
C VAL A 116 -0.30 6.02 -4.83
N GLN A 117 -1.46 6.48 -4.36
CA GLN A 117 -1.71 7.90 -4.13
C GLN A 117 -0.73 8.48 -3.10
N ALA A 118 -0.45 7.75 -2.02
CA ALA A 118 0.52 8.18 -1.01
C ALA A 118 1.94 8.31 -1.59
N GLN A 119 2.40 7.38 -2.43
CA GLN A 119 3.71 7.45 -3.07
C GLN A 119 3.83 8.63 -4.05
N GLN A 120 2.77 8.91 -4.82
CA GLN A 120 2.75 10.04 -5.76
C GLN A 120 2.84 11.38 -5.02
N LEU A 121 2.14 11.51 -3.89
CA LEU A 121 2.21 12.69 -3.03
C LEU A 121 3.60 12.86 -2.39
N GLN A 122 4.24 11.78 -1.97
CA GLN A 122 5.61 11.82 -1.43
C GLN A 122 6.64 12.22 -2.50
N SER A 123 6.58 11.60 -3.69
CA SER A 123 7.43 11.95 -4.82
C SER A 123 7.29 13.41 -5.22
N SER A 124 6.06 13.95 -5.16
CA SER A 124 5.79 15.37 -5.44
C SER A 124 6.39 16.31 -4.38
N LYS A 125 6.43 15.90 -3.10
CA LYS A 125 7.05 16.68 -2.02
C LYS A 125 8.57 16.60 -2.07
N ASP A 126 9.13 15.41 -2.32
CA ASP A 126 10.57 15.19 -2.37
C ASP A 126 11.22 15.81 -3.61
N GLY A 127 10.47 15.87 -4.72
CA GLY A 127 10.83 16.48 -5.99
C GLY A 127 10.52 17.99 -6.11
N ALA A 128 10.11 18.67 -5.03
CA ALA A 128 9.95 20.13 -5.01
C ALA A 128 11.21 20.83 -4.47
N PRO A 129 12.23 21.11 -5.31
CA PRO A 129 13.47 21.76 -4.86
C PRO A 129 13.23 23.14 -4.22
N GLU A 130 12.16 23.83 -4.61
CA GLU A 130 11.79 25.13 -4.05
C GLU A 130 11.39 25.04 -2.56
N LEU A 131 10.66 24.01 -2.13
CA LEU A 131 10.22 23.90 -0.73
C LEU A 131 11.39 23.59 0.23
N LYS A 132 12.33 22.75 -0.19
CA LYS A 132 13.58 22.50 0.56
C LYS A 132 14.42 23.78 0.69
N ALA A 133 14.48 24.60 -0.36
CA ALA A 133 15.15 25.90 -0.32
C ALA A 133 14.45 26.87 0.66
N PHE A 134 13.12 26.95 0.65
CA PHE A 134 12.36 27.81 1.57
C PHE A 134 12.44 27.38 3.04
N GLU A 135 12.54 26.08 3.33
CA GLU A 135 12.73 25.57 4.70
C GLU A 135 14.16 25.82 5.19
N THR A 136 15.14 25.65 4.32
CA THR A 136 16.56 25.96 4.62
C THR A 136 16.74 27.45 4.92
N LEU A 137 16.13 28.33 4.12
CA LEU A 137 16.15 29.79 4.34
C LEU A 137 15.48 30.16 5.67
N ARG A 138 14.36 29.53 6.03
CA ARG A 138 13.70 29.76 7.33
C ARG A 138 14.55 29.29 8.52
N GLN A 139 15.27 28.18 8.39
CA GLN A 139 16.21 27.74 9.42
C GLN A 139 17.39 28.71 9.56
N GLN A 140 17.96 29.18 8.45
CA GLN A 140 19.01 30.21 8.47
C GLN A 140 18.55 31.52 9.11
N GLU A 141 17.33 31.99 8.79
CA GLU A 141 16.78 33.20 9.41
C GLU A 141 16.54 33.04 10.91
N GLN A 142 16.06 31.87 11.38
CA GLN A 142 15.87 31.60 12.80
C GLN A 142 17.19 31.52 13.57
N GLU A 143 18.21 30.89 12.97
CA GLU A 143 19.57 30.87 13.52
C GLU A 143 20.15 32.29 13.58
N ASP A 144 20.01 33.10 12.51
CA ASP A 144 20.44 34.50 12.49
C ASP A 144 19.74 35.37 13.55
N HIS A 145 18.45 35.14 13.80
CA HIS A 145 17.73 35.81 14.88
C HIS A 145 18.24 35.38 16.25
N GLN A 146 18.62 34.10 16.42
CA GLN A 146 19.23 33.58 17.64
C GLN A 146 20.61 34.21 17.90
N TRP A 147 21.46 34.34 16.88
CA TRP A 147 22.79 34.98 17.00
C TRP A 147 22.69 36.46 17.40
N ARG A 148 21.74 37.19 16.80
CA ARG A 148 21.49 38.61 17.11
C ARG A 148 21.00 38.82 18.54
N GLY A 149 20.19 37.90 19.07
CA GLY A 149 19.72 37.94 20.46
C GLY A 149 20.84 37.73 21.49
N MET A 150 21.92 37.04 21.10
CA MET A 150 23.07 36.78 21.97
C MET A 150 24.15 37.88 21.91
N GLY A 151 23.99 38.89 21.04
CA GLY A 151 24.93 40.02 20.91
C GLY A 151 26.17 39.74 20.06
N TRP A 152 26.19 38.62 19.32
CA TRP A 152 27.31 38.25 18.43
C TRP A 152 27.03 38.78 17.01
N LYS A 153 28.02 39.43 16.37
CA LYS A 153 27.91 39.85 14.97
C LYS A 153 28.09 38.63 14.07
N ALA A 154 27.13 38.37 13.18
CA ALA A 154 27.20 37.26 12.21
C ALA A 154 28.52 37.30 11.41
N PRO A 155 29.17 36.15 11.13
CA PRO A 155 30.39 36.12 10.34
C PRO A 155 30.08 36.58 8.91
N LEU A 156 30.86 37.54 8.41
CA LEU A 156 30.82 37.96 7.01
C LEU A 156 31.26 36.79 6.13
N LEU A 157 30.32 35.95 5.67
CA LEU A 157 30.61 34.93 4.68
C LEU A 157 30.88 35.61 3.33
N ALA A 158 32.11 35.43 2.86
CA ALA A 158 32.65 35.97 1.63
C ALA A 158 31.76 35.64 0.43
N THR A 159 31.44 36.66 -0.35
CA THR A 159 30.86 36.54 -1.70
C THR A 159 31.77 35.68 -2.57
N ARG A 160 31.31 34.48 -2.95
CA ARG A 160 31.91 33.73 -4.06
C ARG A 160 31.32 34.24 -5.37
N THR A 161 32.21 34.76 -6.23
CA THR A 161 32.07 34.81 -7.69
C THR A 161 31.99 33.41 -8.29
#